data_AF-A0A818LJS3-F1
#
_entry.id   AF-A0A818LJS3-F1
#
_cell.length_a   1.000
_cell.length_b   1.000
_cell.length_c   1.000
_cell.angle_alpha   90.00
_cell.angle_beta   90.00
_cell.angle_gamma   90.00
#
_symmetry.space_group_name_H-M   'P 1'
#
loop_
_entity.id
_entity.type
_entity.pdbx_description
1 polymer ?
#
loop_
_entity_poly.entity_id
_entity_poly.type
_entity_poly.pdbx_seq_one_letter_code
_entity_poly.pdbx_strand_id
1 'polypeptide(L)'
;MDGTFSSCPPFFDQVYTLHAIKFGQSFPCVFALLTGRSSSIYKEMLQQLEEEAERLQMDFVPNQITTDFEKALVKPLREQFPGARHTGCFFHFCQAIYRKIRELGLSNTYKDDANARNFCRRLMALPLLPLNEVEFAFEELTEQYPDVLAPLFVYFDNYWMKQISLILWNVSGLKTRTNNNCEGWHNRFNRRVDKMHPNIWHFIDVLKREEVHFQQKLLHSKSGFFKKQSKRTCIIQERLEVLANHFSNNEIDVNEYLEGLGARPKQAKTIAIQRCIDNLGQRYYDGVISAMEYLDGLSYTVAKRKK
;
A
#
# COMPACT_ATOMS: atom_id res chain seq x y z
N MET A 1 -2.69 9.94 7.87
CA MET A 1 -3.70 10.84 8.48
C MET A 1 -5.05 10.42 7.93
N ASP A 2 -6.08 10.43 8.76
CA ASP A 2 -7.39 9.91 8.35
C ASP A 2 -8.53 10.43 9.25
N GLY A 3 -9.73 10.54 8.69
CA GLY A 3 -10.93 11.07 9.34
C GLY A 3 -11.93 9.98 9.73
N THR A 4 -12.62 10.16 10.85
CA THR A 4 -13.75 9.29 11.25
C THR A 4 -14.97 10.10 11.68
N PHE A 5 -16.16 9.58 11.38
CA PHE A 5 -17.43 10.32 11.47
C PHE A 5 -18.34 9.84 12.61
N SER A 6 -18.42 8.51 12.82
CA SER A 6 -19.43 7.91 13.72
C SER A 6 -19.26 8.31 15.19
N SER A 7 -18.02 8.56 15.62
CA SER A 7 -17.69 8.97 16.99
C SER A 7 -17.41 10.45 17.12
N CYS A 8 -17.79 11.24 16.11
CA CYS A 8 -17.63 12.68 16.14
C CYS A 8 -18.70 13.32 17.04
N PRO A 9 -18.31 14.11 18.05
CA PRO A 9 -19.25 14.87 18.87
C PRO A 9 -20.14 15.79 18.03
N PRO A 10 -21.34 16.17 18.54
CA PRO A 10 -22.19 17.16 17.90
C PRO A 10 -21.42 18.46 17.59
N PHE A 11 -21.85 19.18 16.54
CA PHE A 11 -21.25 20.42 16.03
C PHE A 11 -19.95 20.27 15.24
N PHE A 12 -19.41 19.06 15.14
CA PHE A 12 -18.25 18.75 14.31
C PHE A 12 -18.61 17.74 13.23
N ASP A 13 -18.02 17.90 12.05
CA ASP A 13 -18.23 17.03 10.90
C ASP A 13 -17.41 15.74 11.01
N GLN A 14 -16.19 15.84 11.57
CA GLN A 14 -15.30 14.68 11.69
C GLN A 14 -14.28 14.81 12.84
N VAL A 15 -13.85 13.65 13.33
CA VAL A 15 -12.63 13.50 14.13
C VAL A 15 -11.50 13.14 13.18
N TYR A 16 -10.57 14.05 12.99
CA TYR A 16 -9.40 13.85 12.17
C TYR A 16 -8.20 13.42 13.01
N THR A 17 -7.46 12.43 12.54
CA THR A 17 -6.41 11.79 13.34
C THR A 17 -5.08 11.72 12.62
N LEU A 18 -4.02 12.09 13.34
CA LEU A 18 -2.64 11.98 12.87
C LEU A 18 -1.95 10.89 13.65
N HIS A 19 -1.35 9.97 12.91
CA HIS A 19 -0.65 8.83 13.46
C HIS A 19 0.81 8.89 13.05
N ALA A 20 1.72 8.83 14.02
CA ALA A 20 3.13 8.64 13.77
C ALA A 20 3.45 7.13 13.68
N ILE A 21 4.37 6.77 12.79
CA ILE A 21 4.93 5.42 12.74
C ILE A 21 6.27 5.42 13.46
N LYS A 22 6.38 4.64 14.53
CA LYS A 22 7.62 4.46 15.29
C LYS A 22 7.79 2.98 15.63
N PHE A 23 9.01 2.44 15.52
CA PHE A 23 9.28 1.02 15.77
C PHE A 23 8.37 0.05 14.97
N GLY A 24 8.05 0.41 13.72
CA GLY A 24 7.13 -0.37 12.87
C GLY A 24 5.67 -0.39 13.33
N GLN A 25 5.31 0.45 14.31
CA GLN A 25 3.97 0.52 14.88
C GLN A 25 3.39 1.93 14.74
N SER A 26 2.07 1.98 14.59
CA SER A 26 1.32 3.23 14.56
C SER A 26 0.90 3.67 15.97
N PHE A 27 1.07 4.96 16.23
CA PHE A 27 0.67 5.66 17.44
C PHE A 27 -0.14 6.89 17.03
N PRO A 28 -1.42 7.02 17.47
CA PRO A 28 -2.14 8.28 17.33
C PRO A 28 -1.46 9.33 18.20
N CYS A 29 -1.20 10.49 17.62
CA CYS A 29 -0.49 11.59 18.28
C CYS A 29 -1.36 12.84 18.38
N VAL A 30 -2.28 13.03 17.42
CA VAL A 30 -3.15 14.21 17.37
C VAL A 30 -4.56 13.77 17.04
N PHE A 31 -5.52 14.35 17.75
CA PHE A 31 -6.95 14.26 17.49
C PHE A 31 -7.48 15.67 17.27
N ALA A 32 -8.00 15.95 16.07
CA ALA A 32 -8.57 17.24 15.71
C ALA A 32 -10.07 17.09 15.48
N LEU A 33 -10.86 17.96 16.09
CA LEU A 33 -12.30 18.05 15.83
C LEU A 33 -12.50 19.11 14.74
N LEU A 34 -12.91 18.67 13.55
CA LEU A 34 -13.06 19.56 12.40
C LEU A 34 -14.54 19.83 12.14
N THR A 35 -14.87 21.09 11.89
CA THR A 35 -16.22 21.56 11.52
C THR A 35 -16.55 21.35 10.05
N GLY A 36 -15.61 20.81 9.27
CA GLY A 36 -15.79 20.57 7.85
C GLY A 36 -14.57 19.92 7.18
N ARG A 37 -14.61 19.91 5.84
CA ARG A 37 -13.64 19.25 4.95
C ARG A 37 -13.09 20.19 3.87
N SER A 38 -13.21 21.50 4.08
CA SER A 38 -12.68 22.47 3.14
C SER A 38 -11.16 22.58 3.26
N SER A 39 -10.52 23.04 2.18
CA SER A 39 -9.08 23.30 2.18
C SER A 39 -8.67 24.34 3.24
N SER A 40 -9.55 25.29 3.56
CA SER A 40 -9.30 26.29 4.61
C SER A 40 -9.27 25.67 6.01
N ILE A 41 -10.22 24.77 6.31
CA ILE A 41 -10.28 24.08 7.60
C ILE A 41 -9.06 23.17 7.81
N TYR A 42 -8.64 22.45 6.76
CA TYR A 42 -7.42 21.66 6.84
C TYR A 42 -6.18 22.53 7.04
N LYS A 43 -6.08 23.66 6.34
CA LYS A 43 -4.97 24.60 6.52
C LYS A 43 -4.89 25.13 7.94
N GLU A 44 -6.02 25.52 8.52
CA GLU A 44 -6.10 26.00 9.90
C GLU A 44 -5.67 24.92 10.92
N MET A 45 -6.13 23.67 10.74
CA MET A 45 -5.71 22.55 11.59
C MET A 45 -4.20 22.29 11.51
N LEU A 46 -3.62 22.38 10.31
CA LEU A 46 -2.17 22.17 10.12
C LEU A 46 -1.35 23.31 10.72
N GLN A 47 -1.84 24.56 10.64
CA GLN A 47 -1.20 25.72 11.25
C GLN A 47 -1.21 25.61 12.78
N GLN A 48 -2.36 25.28 13.39
CA GLN A 48 -2.44 25.07 14.84
C GLN A 48 -1.51 23.95 15.31
N LEU A 49 -1.33 22.91 14.51
CA LEU A 49 -0.41 21.82 14.82
C LEU A 49 1.06 22.29 14.82
N GLU A 50 1.44 23.15 13.88
CA GLU A 50 2.79 23.72 13.82
C GLU A 50 3.04 24.67 15.00
N GLU A 51 2.11 25.57 15.29
CA GLU A 51 2.16 26.48 16.44
C GLU A 51 2.31 25.69 17.76
N GLU A 52 1.57 24.60 17.93
CA GLU A 52 1.69 23.73 19.10
C GLU A 52 3.02 22.97 19.14
N ALA A 53 3.55 22.54 18.00
CA ALA A 53 4.87 21.92 17.94
C ALA A 53 5.98 22.90 18.34
N GLU A 54 5.92 24.15 17.85
CA GLU A 54 6.82 25.23 18.25
C GLU A 54 6.72 25.54 19.74
N ARG A 55 5.50 25.65 20.27
CA ARG A 55 5.24 25.88 21.70
C ARG A 55 5.85 24.78 22.57
N LEU A 56 5.84 23.54 22.09
CA LEU A 56 6.43 22.38 22.76
C LEU A 56 7.93 22.20 22.47
N GLN A 57 8.54 23.09 21.68
CA GLN A 57 9.93 23.01 21.22
C GLN A 57 10.24 21.65 20.54
N MET A 58 9.29 21.16 19.74
CA MET A 58 9.38 19.89 19.04
C MET A 58 9.65 20.12 17.55
N ASP A 59 10.70 19.49 17.03
CA ASP A 59 10.91 19.40 15.58
C ASP A 59 9.82 18.54 14.94
N PHE A 60 8.87 19.20 14.28
CA PHE A 60 7.78 18.54 13.56
C PHE A 60 8.02 18.51 12.06
N VAL A 61 9.03 17.73 11.64
CA VAL A 61 9.42 17.61 10.23
C VAL A 61 9.20 16.16 9.75
N PRO A 62 8.04 15.85 9.15
CA PRO A 62 7.75 14.50 8.68
C PRO A 62 8.50 14.18 7.38
N ASN A 63 9.17 13.03 7.32
CA ASN A 63 9.83 12.57 6.07
C ASN A 63 8.83 12.06 5.03
N GLN A 64 7.72 11.47 5.48
CA GLN A 64 6.67 10.92 4.62
C GLN A 64 5.31 11.18 5.26
N ILE A 65 4.37 11.65 4.45
CA ILE A 65 2.97 11.83 4.83
C ILE A 65 2.12 10.92 3.92
N THR A 66 1.27 10.11 4.54
CA THR A 66 0.30 9.26 3.83
C THR A 66 -1.12 9.67 4.21
N THR A 67 -1.92 10.01 3.21
CA THR A 67 -3.32 10.44 3.35
C THR A 67 -4.21 9.71 2.36
N ASP A 68 -5.51 9.97 2.41
CA ASP A 68 -6.39 9.69 1.27
C ASP A 68 -6.10 10.65 0.10
N PHE A 69 -6.87 10.51 -0.98
CA PHE A 69 -6.75 11.32 -2.19
C PHE A 69 -7.63 12.59 -2.16
N GLU A 70 -8.00 13.08 -0.97
CA GLU A 70 -8.85 14.26 -0.84
C GLU A 70 -8.09 15.52 -1.32
N LYS A 71 -8.51 16.07 -2.47
CA LYS A 71 -7.87 17.26 -3.07
C LYS A 71 -7.79 18.45 -2.11
N ALA A 72 -8.82 18.63 -1.27
CA ALA A 72 -8.88 19.70 -0.30
C ALA A 72 -7.79 19.62 0.77
N LEU A 73 -7.28 18.42 1.05
CA LEU A 73 -6.22 18.18 2.04
C LEU A 73 -4.82 18.13 1.41
N VAL A 74 -4.70 17.52 0.23
CA VAL A 74 -3.39 17.31 -0.42
C VAL A 74 -2.66 18.63 -0.69
N LYS A 75 -3.38 19.68 -1.13
CA LYS A 75 -2.76 20.98 -1.41
C LYS A 75 -2.21 21.65 -0.12
N PRO A 76 -3.01 21.87 0.94
CA PRO A 76 -2.50 22.38 2.21
C PRO A 76 -1.32 21.60 2.78
N LEU A 77 -1.35 20.27 2.71
CA LEU A 77 -0.24 19.45 3.21
C LEU A 77 1.07 19.70 2.47
N ARG A 78 1.01 19.85 1.14
CA ARG A 78 2.19 20.13 0.33
C ARG A 78 2.75 21.53 0.56
N GLU A 79 1.87 22.50 0.79
CA GLU A 79 2.27 23.87 1.15
C GLU A 79 2.93 23.91 2.52
N GLN A 80 2.37 23.20 3.51
CA GLN A 80 2.86 23.18 4.88
C GLN A 80 4.13 22.34 5.06
N PHE A 81 4.22 21.19 4.39
CA PHE A 81 5.35 20.25 4.51
C PHE A 81 5.98 19.98 3.15
N PRO A 82 6.59 20.98 2.49
CA PRO A 82 7.14 20.81 1.14
C PRO A 82 8.29 19.81 1.08
N GLY A 83 9.05 19.64 2.17
CA GLY A 83 10.13 18.67 2.27
C GLY A 83 9.68 17.22 2.50
N ALA A 84 8.41 16.99 2.82
CA ALA A 84 7.89 15.65 3.07
C ALA A 84 7.56 14.92 1.76
N ARG A 85 7.78 13.60 1.71
CA ARG A 85 7.23 12.77 0.63
C ARG A 85 5.72 12.58 0.83
N HIS A 86 4.92 13.18 -0.04
CA HIS A 86 3.45 13.05 -0.02
C HIS A 86 2.99 11.83 -0.83
N THR A 87 2.25 10.94 -0.18
CA THR A 87 1.78 9.68 -0.77
C THR A 87 0.31 9.45 -0.48
N GLY A 88 -0.44 8.99 -1.46
CA GLY A 88 -1.79 8.50 -1.28
C GLY A 88 -1.77 7.09 -0.72
N CYS A 89 -2.80 6.75 0.03
CA CYS A 89 -2.98 5.43 0.59
C CYS A 89 -3.32 4.40 -0.51
N PHE A 90 -2.51 3.33 -0.62
CA PHE A 90 -2.75 2.24 -1.58
C PHE A 90 -4.11 1.56 -1.39
N PHE A 91 -4.59 1.42 -0.14
CA PHE A 91 -5.91 0.85 0.12
C PHE A 91 -7.02 1.72 -0.46
N HIS A 92 -6.96 3.04 -0.24
CA HIS A 92 -7.91 3.99 -0.80
C HIS A 92 -7.84 4.07 -2.33
N PHE A 93 -6.65 3.88 -2.92
CA PHE A 93 -6.48 3.78 -4.37
C PHE A 93 -7.24 2.57 -4.93
N CYS A 94 -6.99 1.37 -4.39
CA CYS A 94 -7.72 0.16 -4.81
C CYS A 94 -9.23 0.30 -4.57
N GLN A 95 -9.64 0.90 -3.45
CA GLN A 95 -11.04 1.13 -3.14
C GLN A 95 -11.70 2.09 -4.13
N ALA A 96 -11.00 3.15 -4.57
CA ALA A 96 -11.50 4.09 -5.57
C ALA A 96 -11.74 3.39 -6.91
N ILE A 97 -10.81 2.55 -7.36
CA ILE A 97 -10.98 1.74 -8.58
C ILE A 97 -12.15 0.77 -8.43
N TYR A 98 -12.25 0.08 -7.30
CA TYR A 98 -13.36 -0.85 -7.07
C TYR A 98 -14.73 -0.14 -6.99
N ARG A 99 -14.79 1.06 -6.40
CA ARG A 99 -16.00 1.90 -6.45
C ARG A 99 -16.36 2.24 -7.89
N LYS A 100 -15.38 2.62 -8.72
CA LYS A 100 -15.63 2.88 -10.14
C LYS A 100 -16.13 1.64 -10.89
N ILE A 101 -15.56 0.46 -10.64
CA ILE A 101 -16.06 -0.82 -11.18
C ILE A 101 -17.55 -0.99 -10.87
N ARG A 102 -17.97 -0.68 -9.63
CA ARG A 102 -19.38 -0.76 -9.23
C ARG A 102 -20.25 0.27 -9.94
N GLU A 103 -19.81 1.52 -10.00
CA GLU A 103 -20.51 2.62 -10.67
C GLU A 103 -20.73 2.33 -12.17
N LEU A 104 -19.75 1.68 -12.82
CA LEU A 104 -19.83 1.28 -14.23
C LEU A 104 -20.66 0.01 -14.46
N GLY A 105 -21.25 -0.59 -13.43
CA GLY A 105 -22.01 -1.84 -13.56
C GLY A 105 -21.16 -3.10 -13.78
N LEU A 106 -19.83 -2.99 -13.68
CA LEU A 106 -18.87 -4.08 -13.96
C LEU A 106 -18.69 -5.07 -12.80
N SER A 107 -19.57 -5.05 -11.79
CA SER A 107 -19.43 -5.88 -10.59
C SER A 107 -19.53 -7.37 -10.89
N ASN A 108 -20.49 -7.77 -11.74
CA ASN A 108 -20.65 -9.16 -12.15
C ASN A 108 -19.50 -9.60 -13.05
N THR A 109 -19.09 -8.77 -14.01
CA THR A 109 -17.90 -9.01 -14.85
C THR A 109 -16.65 -9.25 -13.99
N TYR A 110 -16.39 -8.39 -13.00
CA TYR A 110 -15.28 -8.57 -12.08
C TYR A 110 -15.37 -9.87 -11.24
N LYS A 111 -16.59 -10.31 -10.92
CA LYS A 111 -16.82 -11.50 -10.10
C LYS A 111 -16.74 -12.79 -10.90
N ASP A 112 -17.26 -12.81 -12.11
CA ASP A 112 -17.55 -14.04 -12.85
C ASP A 112 -16.53 -14.27 -13.98
N ASP A 113 -16.00 -13.21 -14.59
CA ASP A 113 -14.95 -13.30 -15.61
C ASP A 113 -13.54 -13.28 -14.98
N ALA A 114 -12.78 -14.37 -15.17
CA ALA A 114 -11.42 -14.49 -14.67
C ALA A 114 -10.43 -13.54 -15.36
N ASN A 115 -10.59 -13.34 -16.67
CA ASN A 115 -9.72 -12.49 -17.48
C ASN A 115 -9.93 -11.02 -17.14
N ALA A 116 -11.17 -10.54 -17.20
CA ALA A 116 -11.50 -9.15 -16.84
C ALA A 116 -11.05 -8.81 -15.40
N ARG A 117 -11.24 -9.74 -14.47
CA ARG A 117 -10.74 -9.59 -13.09
C ARG A 117 -9.22 -9.53 -12.99
N ASN A 118 -8.49 -10.24 -13.84
CA ASN A 118 -7.03 -10.17 -13.90
C ASN A 118 -6.60 -8.75 -14.32
N PHE A 119 -7.16 -8.21 -15.40
CA PHE A 119 -6.91 -6.84 -15.84
C PHE A 119 -7.22 -5.80 -14.76
N CYS A 120 -8.38 -5.89 -14.10
CA CYS A 120 -8.69 -4.99 -12.98
C CYS A 120 -7.67 -5.08 -11.84
N ARG A 121 -7.08 -6.26 -11.58
CA ARG A 121 -6.06 -6.44 -10.55
C ARG A 121 -4.69 -5.92 -10.97
N ARG A 122 -4.29 -6.11 -12.23
CA ARG A 122 -3.07 -5.51 -12.80
C ARG A 122 -3.16 -3.99 -12.74
N LEU A 123 -4.32 -3.41 -13.10
CA LEU A 123 -4.60 -1.98 -12.96
C LEU A 123 -4.45 -1.50 -11.51
N MET A 124 -5.00 -2.25 -10.54
CA MET A 124 -4.83 -1.96 -9.11
C MET A 124 -3.40 -2.17 -8.59
N ALA A 125 -2.53 -2.86 -9.33
CA ALA A 125 -1.16 -3.19 -8.95
C ALA A 125 -0.12 -2.21 -9.53
N LEU A 126 -0.47 -1.38 -10.52
CA LEU A 126 0.41 -0.35 -11.09
C LEU A 126 1.16 0.50 -10.05
N PRO A 127 0.56 0.94 -8.92
CA PRO A 127 1.28 1.68 -7.88
C PRO A 127 2.52 0.99 -7.30
N LEU A 128 2.63 -0.33 -7.45
CA LEU A 128 3.69 -1.16 -6.89
C LEU A 128 4.88 -1.31 -7.86
N LEU A 129 4.72 -0.93 -9.13
CA LEU A 129 5.81 -0.90 -10.10
C LEU A 129 6.77 0.26 -9.84
N PRO A 130 8.07 0.12 -10.16
CA PRO A 130 8.98 1.25 -10.25
C PRO A 130 8.39 2.36 -11.12
N LEU A 131 8.64 3.61 -10.73
CA LEU A 131 7.97 4.77 -11.32
C LEU A 131 8.13 4.84 -12.84
N ASN A 132 9.31 4.48 -13.34
CA ASN A 132 9.68 4.50 -14.75
C ASN A 132 9.03 3.38 -15.57
N GLU A 133 8.44 2.37 -14.94
CA GLU A 133 7.81 1.22 -15.60
C GLU A 133 6.29 1.38 -15.74
N VAL A 134 5.70 2.36 -15.03
CA VAL A 134 4.23 2.48 -14.91
C VAL A 134 3.57 2.84 -16.24
N GLU A 135 4.15 3.78 -16.98
CA GLU A 135 3.60 4.23 -18.27
C GLU A 135 3.62 3.10 -19.29
N PHE A 136 4.78 2.47 -19.48
CA PHE A 136 4.94 1.30 -20.36
C PHE A 136 3.97 0.18 -20.01
N ALA A 137 3.89 -0.20 -18.73
CA ALA A 137 3.00 -1.28 -18.30
C ALA A 137 1.51 -0.94 -18.47
N PHE A 138 1.15 0.35 -18.39
CA PHE A 138 -0.21 0.79 -18.65
C PHE A 138 -0.54 0.75 -20.14
N GLU A 139 0.38 1.17 -21.01
CA GLU A 139 0.24 1.07 -22.47
C GLU A 139 0.02 -0.39 -22.92
N GLU A 140 0.86 -1.31 -22.44
CA GLU A 140 0.70 -2.76 -22.69
C GLU A 140 -0.67 -3.29 -22.25
N LEU A 141 -1.19 -2.82 -21.11
CA LEU A 141 -2.54 -3.18 -20.67
C LEU A 141 -3.61 -2.61 -21.59
N THR A 142 -3.42 -1.39 -22.12
CA THR A 142 -4.39 -0.72 -23.00
C THR A 142 -4.56 -1.43 -24.34
N GLU A 143 -3.57 -2.19 -24.80
CA GLU A 143 -3.66 -2.95 -26.05
C GLU A 143 -4.46 -4.25 -25.92
N GLN A 144 -4.56 -4.80 -24.70
CA GLN A 144 -5.01 -6.18 -24.48
C GLN A 144 -6.27 -6.29 -23.63
N TYR A 145 -6.78 -5.19 -23.05
CA TYR A 145 -7.94 -5.28 -22.16
C TYR A 145 -9.21 -5.71 -22.93
N PRO A 146 -10.08 -6.53 -22.31
CA PRO A 146 -11.37 -6.88 -22.92
C PRO A 146 -12.27 -5.66 -23.11
N ASP A 147 -12.92 -5.50 -24.26
CA ASP A 147 -13.80 -4.35 -24.59
C ASP A 147 -14.80 -3.96 -23.48
N VAL A 148 -15.32 -4.95 -22.75
CA VAL A 148 -16.22 -4.73 -21.61
C VAL A 148 -15.60 -3.85 -20.50
N LEU A 149 -14.27 -3.79 -20.40
CA LEU A 149 -13.53 -2.93 -19.46
C LEU A 149 -13.16 -1.55 -20.02
N ALA A 150 -13.45 -1.25 -21.29
CA ALA A 150 -13.11 0.05 -21.89
C ALA A 150 -13.52 1.25 -21.03
N PRO A 151 -14.74 1.31 -20.43
CA PRO A 151 -15.12 2.45 -19.59
C PRO A 151 -14.23 2.62 -18.35
N LEU A 152 -13.70 1.53 -17.80
CA LEU A 152 -12.79 1.57 -16.65
C LEU A 152 -11.41 2.07 -17.05
N PHE A 153 -10.86 1.61 -18.18
CA PHE A 153 -9.55 2.03 -18.68
C PHE A 153 -9.55 3.49 -19.11
N VAL A 154 -10.60 3.95 -19.80
CA VAL A 154 -10.80 5.36 -20.15
C VAL A 154 -10.87 6.24 -18.90
N TYR A 155 -11.59 5.80 -17.86
CA TYR A 155 -11.59 6.50 -16.58
C TYR A 155 -10.20 6.54 -15.95
N PHE A 156 -9.49 5.42 -15.94
CA PHE A 156 -8.19 5.32 -15.30
C PHE A 156 -7.16 6.24 -15.96
N ASP A 157 -7.09 6.22 -17.29
CA ASP A 157 -6.23 7.10 -18.07
C ASP A 157 -6.55 8.58 -17.78
N ASN A 158 -7.81 8.97 -17.92
CA ASN A 158 -8.21 10.37 -17.78
C ASN A 158 -8.08 10.92 -16.35
N TYR A 159 -8.20 10.08 -15.33
CA TYR A 159 -8.14 10.52 -13.93
C TYR A 159 -6.79 10.22 -13.29
N TRP A 160 -6.38 8.94 -13.23
CA TRP A 160 -5.20 8.51 -12.50
C TRP A 160 -3.89 8.79 -13.26
N MET A 161 -3.85 8.64 -14.58
CA MET A 161 -2.64 8.93 -15.36
C MET A 161 -2.50 10.43 -15.66
N LYS A 162 -3.60 11.10 -16.07
CA LYS A 162 -3.53 12.50 -16.54
C LYS A 162 -3.77 13.57 -15.47
N GLN A 163 -4.66 13.35 -14.49
CA GLN A 163 -5.02 14.39 -13.52
C GLN A 163 -4.31 14.27 -12.17
N ILE A 164 -4.08 13.04 -11.71
CA ILE A 164 -3.40 12.80 -10.44
C ILE A 164 -1.93 12.53 -10.72
N SER A 165 -1.04 13.27 -10.05
CA SER A 165 0.41 13.05 -10.15
C SER A 165 0.77 11.60 -9.84
N LEU A 166 1.49 10.96 -10.76
CA LEU A 166 1.97 9.57 -10.62
C LEU A 166 2.74 9.35 -9.31
N ILE A 167 3.58 10.31 -8.92
CA ILE A 167 4.36 10.28 -7.67
C ILE A 167 3.44 10.16 -6.44
N LEU A 168 2.24 10.75 -6.48
CA LEU A 168 1.32 10.74 -5.35
C LEU A 168 0.75 9.34 -5.11
N TRP A 169 0.32 8.63 -6.16
CA TRP A 169 -0.31 7.32 -5.99
C TRP A 169 0.66 6.14 -6.12
N ASN A 170 1.89 6.34 -6.60
CA ASN A 170 2.93 5.32 -6.62
C ASN A 170 3.50 5.06 -5.20
N VAL A 171 3.46 3.79 -4.80
CA VAL A 171 3.89 3.32 -3.47
C VAL A 171 5.03 2.30 -3.55
N SER A 172 5.69 2.20 -4.70
CA SER A 172 6.79 1.27 -4.92
C SER A 172 7.95 1.56 -3.96
N GLY A 173 8.54 0.48 -3.44
CA GLY A 173 9.63 0.53 -2.45
C GLY A 173 9.24 1.03 -1.04
N LEU A 174 8.01 1.50 -0.82
CA LEU A 174 7.61 2.01 0.50
C LEU A 174 7.37 0.87 1.50
N LYS A 175 7.83 1.06 2.74
CA LYS A 175 7.57 0.12 3.86
C LYS A 175 6.14 0.23 4.40
N THR A 176 5.59 1.44 4.40
CA THR A 176 4.20 1.71 4.82
C THR A 176 3.42 2.27 3.64
N ARG A 177 2.50 1.46 3.10
CA ARG A 177 1.74 1.76 1.87
C ARG A 177 0.26 2.05 2.13
N THR A 178 -0.24 1.67 3.29
CA THR A 178 -1.67 1.74 3.65
C THR A 178 -1.88 2.47 4.97
N ASN A 179 -3.01 3.15 5.11
CA ASN A 179 -3.53 3.71 6.36
C ASN A 179 -4.29 2.68 7.22
N ASN A 180 -4.25 1.37 6.93
CA ASN A 180 -4.98 0.33 7.69
C ASN A 180 -4.82 0.43 9.21
N ASN A 181 -3.70 0.99 9.68
CA ASN A 181 -3.48 1.26 11.10
C ASN A 181 -4.43 2.34 11.65
N CYS A 182 -4.68 3.41 10.88
CA CYS A 182 -5.67 4.44 11.21
C CYS A 182 -7.08 3.85 11.20
N GLU A 183 -7.48 3.14 10.13
CA GLU A 183 -8.81 2.51 10.06
C GLU A 183 -9.03 1.47 11.18
N GLY A 184 -8.02 0.64 11.44
CA GLY A 184 -8.05 -0.34 12.53
C GLY A 184 -8.15 0.34 13.89
N TRP A 185 -7.52 1.51 14.05
CA TRP A 185 -7.66 2.35 15.23
C TRP A 185 -9.06 2.95 15.31
N HIS A 186 -9.58 3.58 14.26
CA HIS A 186 -10.95 4.14 14.22
C HIS A 186 -11.99 3.09 14.60
N ASN A 187 -11.89 1.88 14.04
CA ASN A 187 -12.81 0.78 14.38
C ASN A 187 -12.74 0.36 15.86
N ARG A 188 -11.56 0.44 16.49
CA ARG A 188 -11.40 0.17 17.92
C ARG A 188 -11.89 1.35 18.76
N PHE A 189 -11.59 2.57 18.32
CA PHE A 189 -11.99 3.81 18.98
C PHE A 189 -13.51 3.95 18.99
N ASN A 190 -14.17 3.74 17.86
CA ASN A 190 -15.63 3.83 17.76
C ASN A 190 -16.33 2.83 18.68
N ARG A 191 -15.76 1.61 18.81
CA ARG A 191 -16.25 0.62 19.79
C ARG A 191 -16.01 0.99 21.25
N ARG A 192 -14.96 1.77 21.55
CA ARG A 192 -14.68 2.27 22.91
C ARG A 192 -15.54 3.47 23.28
N VAL A 193 -15.82 4.32 22.31
CA VAL A 193 -16.79 5.41 22.46
C VAL A 193 -18.18 4.84 22.71
N ASP A 194 -18.52 3.73 22.03
CA ASP A 194 -19.74 2.93 22.24
C ASP A 194 -21.05 3.75 22.15
N LYS A 195 -20.98 4.88 21.43
CA LYS A 195 -22.09 5.79 21.18
C LYS A 195 -21.87 6.47 19.84
N MET A 196 -22.95 6.58 19.05
CA MET A 196 -22.96 7.51 17.94
C MET A 196 -23.08 8.93 18.48
N HIS A 197 -22.23 9.82 17.97
CA HIS A 197 -22.21 11.24 18.36
C HIS A 197 -22.16 11.47 19.88
N PRO A 198 -21.11 11.01 20.57
CA PRO A 198 -20.98 11.21 22.02
C PRO A 198 -20.96 12.70 22.36
N ASN A 199 -21.45 13.06 23.56
CA ASN A 199 -21.17 14.41 24.07
C ASN A 199 -19.65 14.62 24.26
N ILE A 200 -19.22 15.88 24.24
CA ILE A 200 -17.80 16.23 24.25
C ILE A 200 -17.07 15.70 25.50
N TRP A 201 -17.73 15.63 26.65
CA TRP A 201 -17.13 15.15 27.90
C TRP A 201 -16.81 13.66 27.84
N HIS A 202 -17.78 12.84 27.40
CA HIS A 202 -17.57 11.41 27.19
C HIS A 202 -16.47 11.16 26.15
N PHE A 203 -16.45 11.95 25.08
CA PHE A 203 -15.42 11.87 24.05
C PHE A 203 -14.02 12.14 24.64
N ILE A 204 -13.85 13.21 25.41
CA ILE A 204 -12.59 13.56 26.08
C ILE A 204 -12.15 12.45 27.05
N ASP A 205 -13.08 11.88 27.82
CA ASP A 205 -12.74 10.78 28.74
C ASP A 205 -12.24 9.53 28.02
N VAL A 206 -12.82 9.22 26.86
CA VAL A 206 -12.34 8.11 26.01
C VAL A 206 -10.96 8.44 25.43
N LEU A 207 -10.72 9.68 24.98
CA LEU A 207 -9.40 10.11 24.50
C LEU A 207 -8.31 9.98 25.57
N LYS A 208 -8.58 10.37 26.82
CA LYS A 208 -7.64 10.19 27.93
C LYS A 208 -7.29 8.72 28.14
N ARG A 209 -8.27 7.82 28.05
CA ARG A 209 -8.04 6.36 28.14
C ARG A 209 -7.25 5.82 26.95
N GLU A 210 -7.45 6.39 25.76
CA GLU A 210 -6.63 6.07 24.58
C GLU A 210 -5.17 6.49 24.79
N GLU A 211 -4.94 7.70 25.27
CA GLU A 211 -3.61 8.22 25.54
C GLU A 211 -2.83 7.30 26.49
N VAL A 212 -3.43 6.93 27.64
CA VAL A 212 -2.81 6.00 28.61
C VAL A 212 -2.45 4.66 27.94
N HIS A 213 -3.34 4.12 27.11
CA HIS A 213 -3.07 2.88 26.40
C HIS A 213 -1.88 2.99 25.43
N PHE A 214 -1.76 4.10 24.71
CA PHE A 214 -0.68 4.31 23.75
C PHE A 214 0.65 4.67 24.40
N GLN A 215 0.64 5.38 25.52
CA GLN A 215 1.83 5.59 26.34
C GLN A 215 2.39 4.25 26.84
N GLN A 216 1.54 3.37 27.37
CA GLN A 216 1.96 2.01 27.77
C GLN A 216 2.53 1.22 26.58
N LYS A 217 1.87 1.27 25.42
CA LYS A 217 2.35 0.60 24.20
C LYS A 217 3.71 1.15 23.73
N LEU A 218 3.92 2.47 23.84
CA LEU A 218 5.18 3.12 23.48
C LEU A 218 6.31 2.66 24.43
N LEU A 219 6.04 2.59 25.74
CA LEU A 219 7.00 2.09 26.73
C LEU A 219 7.40 0.64 26.45
N HIS A 220 6.43 -0.25 26.21
CA HIS A 220 6.74 -1.64 25.82
C HIS A 220 7.60 -1.71 24.55
N SER A 221 7.31 -0.87 23.56
CA SER A 221 8.08 -0.83 22.31
C SER A 221 9.50 -0.30 22.53
N LYS A 222 9.69 0.68 23.43
CA LYS A 222 11.02 1.17 23.85
C LYS A 222 11.83 0.08 24.56
N SER A 223 11.18 -0.81 25.30
CA SER A 223 11.80 -1.97 25.94
C SER A 223 12.10 -3.14 24.99
N GLY A 224 11.93 -2.96 23.67
CA GLY A 224 12.21 -3.99 22.67
C GLY A 224 11.06 -4.97 22.42
N PHE A 225 9.91 -4.80 23.07
CA PHE A 225 8.73 -5.63 22.84
C PHE A 225 7.88 -5.06 21.71
N PHE A 226 8.06 -5.62 20.51
CA PHE A 226 7.31 -5.22 19.33
C PHE A 226 6.10 -6.13 19.08
N LYS A 227 4.99 -5.55 18.64
CA LYS A 227 3.83 -6.33 18.23
C LYS A 227 4.20 -7.16 16.99
N LYS A 228 4.04 -8.48 17.07
CA LYS A 228 4.26 -9.37 15.93
C LYS A 228 3.28 -9.03 14.81
N GLN A 229 3.81 -8.84 13.60
CA GLN A 229 3.00 -8.61 12.42
C GLN A 229 2.17 -9.86 12.10
N SER A 230 1.00 -9.67 11.49
CA SER A 230 0.13 -10.81 11.16
C SER A 230 0.82 -11.71 10.13
N LYS A 231 0.66 -13.04 10.27
CA LYS A 231 1.21 -14.02 9.31
C LYS A 231 0.83 -13.68 7.87
N ARG A 232 -0.42 -13.25 7.64
CA ARG A 232 -0.92 -12.87 6.31
C ARG A 232 -0.14 -11.68 5.74
N THR A 233 0.13 -10.66 6.55
CA THR A 233 0.87 -9.48 6.10
C THR A 233 2.33 -9.83 5.80
N CYS A 234 2.97 -10.66 6.63
CA CYS A 234 4.32 -11.13 6.36
C CYS A 234 4.41 -11.87 5.02
N ILE A 235 3.49 -12.80 4.75
CA ILE A 235 3.43 -13.55 3.47
C ILE A 235 3.26 -12.60 2.27
N ILE A 236 2.41 -11.58 2.41
CA ILE A 236 2.21 -10.60 1.33
C ILE A 236 3.49 -9.79 1.11
N GLN A 237 4.11 -9.31 2.18
CA GLN A 237 5.33 -8.51 2.11
C GLN A 237 6.49 -9.30 1.48
N GLU A 238 6.72 -10.52 1.97
CA GLU A 238 7.74 -11.44 1.46
C GLU A 238 7.54 -11.73 -0.03
N ARG A 239 6.30 -12.01 -0.46
CA ARG A 239 5.99 -12.18 -1.88
C ARG A 239 6.34 -10.95 -2.72
N LEU A 240 6.01 -9.75 -2.24
CA LEU A 240 6.28 -8.51 -2.97
C LEU A 240 7.79 -8.25 -3.06
N GLU A 241 8.54 -8.58 -2.01
CA GLU A 241 10.01 -8.48 -2.00
C GLU A 241 10.66 -9.48 -2.97
N VAL A 242 10.20 -10.74 -2.97
CA VAL A 242 10.68 -11.77 -3.90
C VAL A 242 10.44 -11.34 -5.36
N LEU A 243 9.23 -10.90 -5.69
CA LEU A 243 8.90 -10.44 -7.05
C LEU A 243 9.74 -9.22 -7.45
N ALA A 244 9.93 -8.26 -6.55
CA ALA A 244 10.76 -7.09 -6.81
C ALA A 244 12.24 -7.45 -7.06
N ASN A 245 12.77 -8.46 -6.35
CA ASN A 245 14.13 -8.96 -6.55
C ASN A 245 14.29 -9.62 -7.91
N HIS A 246 13.36 -10.51 -8.30
CA HIS A 246 13.38 -11.12 -9.64
C HIS A 246 13.32 -10.08 -10.75
N PHE A 247 12.46 -9.07 -10.61
CA PHE A 247 12.36 -7.97 -11.57
C PHE A 247 13.67 -7.17 -11.64
N SER A 248 14.26 -6.85 -10.49
CA SER A 248 15.52 -6.08 -10.40
C SER A 248 16.72 -6.85 -10.97
N ASN A 249 16.67 -8.18 -10.96
CA ASN A 249 17.67 -9.06 -11.56
C ASN A 249 17.42 -9.33 -13.06
N ASN A 250 16.40 -8.71 -13.67
CA ASN A 250 15.95 -8.98 -15.04
C ASN A 250 15.57 -10.46 -15.29
N GLU A 251 15.11 -11.17 -14.25
CA GLU A 251 14.68 -12.57 -14.36
C GLU A 251 13.23 -12.70 -14.82
N ILE A 252 12.44 -11.64 -14.65
CA ILE A 252 11.06 -11.51 -15.13
C ILE A 252 10.90 -10.15 -15.80
N ASP A 253 10.04 -10.09 -16.82
CA ASP A 253 9.70 -8.81 -17.45
C ASP A 253 8.65 -8.02 -16.64
N VAL A 254 8.34 -6.80 -17.10
CA VAL A 254 7.38 -5.91 -16.43
C VAL A 254 5.94 -6.46 -16.46
N ASN A 255 5.56 -7.20 -17.49
CA ASN A 255 4.24 -7.81 -17.62
C ASN A 255 4.08 -8.98 -16.63
N GLU A 256 5.09 -9.85 -16.54
CA GLU A 256 5.18 -10.94 -15.57
C GLU A 256 5.23 -10.40 -14.14
N TYR A 257 5.99 -9.32 -13.91
CA TYR A 257 6.04 -8.67 -12.61
C TYR A 257 4.67 -8.09 -12.22
N LEU A 258 4.00 -7.38 -13.13
CA LEU A 258 2.69 -6.78 -12.88
C LEU A 258 1.59 -7.83 -12.65
N GLU A 259 1.58 -8.91 -13.43
CA GLU A 259 0.71 -10.06 -13.19
C GLU A 259 1.00 -10.68 -11.81
N GLY A 260 2.28 -10.87 -11.54
CA GLY A 260 2.81 -11.33 -10.27
C GLY A 260 2.35 -10.47 -9.10
N LEU A 261 2.28 -9.15 -9.22
CA LEU A 261 1.77 -8.24 -8.19
C LEU A 261 0.26 -8.36 -8.01
N GLY A 262 -0.50 -8.42 -9.11
CA GLY A 262 -1.96 -8.48 -9.13
C GLY A 262 -2.56 -9.81 -8.65
N ALA A 263 -1.80 -10.91 -8.64
CA ALA A 263 -2.32 -12.23 -8.26
C ALA A 263 -2.76 -12.34 -6.77
N ARG A 264 -3.63 -13.30 -6.43
CA ARG A 264 -4.05 -13.56 -5.04
C ARG A 264 -3.02 -14.44 -4.30
N PRO A 265 -2.81 -14.24 -2.98
CA PRO A 265 -1.89 -15.06 -2.19
C PRO A 265 -2.21 -16.57 -2.19
N LYS A 266 -3.49 -16.95 -2.35
CA LYS A 266 -3.90 -18.37 -2.45
C LYS A 266 -3.48 -19.02 -3.79
N GLN A 267 -3.36 -18.25 -4.86
CA GLN A 267 -2.91 -18.72 -6.18
C GLN A 267 -1.38 -18.59 -6.33
N ALA A 268 -0.77 -17.64 -5.62
CA ALA A 268 0.68 -17.40 -5.66
C ALA A 268 1.52 -18.51 -4.99
N LYS A 269 0.95 -19.29 -4.05
CA LYS A 269 1.58 -20.52 -3.56
C LYS A 269 1.80 -21.57 -4.65
N THR A 270 1.08 -21.49 -5.77
CA THR A 270 0.99 -22.56 -6.77
C THR A 270 1.45 -22.12 -8.16
N ILE A 271 1.55 -20.83 -8.46
CA ILE A 271 1.92 -20.37 -9.82
C ILE A 271 3.30 -19.72 -9.83
N ALA A 272 3.61 -18.81 -8.89
CA ALA A 272 4.91 -18.14 -8.87
C ALA A 272 6.00 -19.05 -8.31
N ILE A 273 5.74 -19.79 -7.22
CA ILE A 273 6.68 -20.77 -6.68
C ILE A 273 6.80 -21.99 -7.59
N GLN A 274 5.70 -22.47 -8.20
CA GLN A 274 5.77 -23.62 -9.10
C GLN A 274 6.48 -23.27 -10.41
N ARG A 275 6.17 -22.15 -11.08
CA ARG A 275 6.94 -21.74 -12.27
C ARG A 275 8.40 -21.44 -11.95
N CYS A 276 8.71 -20.91 -10.76
CA CYS A 276 10.08 -20.67 -10.33
C CYS A 276 10.80 -21.99 -9.98
N ILE A 277 10.13 -22.97 -9.36
CA ILE A 277 10.64 -24.33 -9.13
C ILE A 277 10.78 -25.10 -10.44
N ASP A 278 9.85 -24.95 -11.38
CA ASP A 278 9.90 -25.60 -12.69
C ASP A 278 11.04 -25.00 -13.52
N ASN A 279 11.23 -23.67 -13.50
CA ASN A 279 12.36 -23.01 -14.17
C ASN A 279 13.71 -23.27 -13.48
N LEU A 280 13.76 -23.33 -12.15
CA LEU A 280 14.97 -23.70 -11.39
C LEU A 280 15.28 -25.20 -11.54
N GLY A 281 14.25 -26.03 -11.59
CA GLY A 281 14.34 -27.47 -11.83
C GLY A 281 14.84 -27.77 -13.23
N GLN A 282 14.35 -27.07 -14.25
CA GLN A 282 14.83 -27.17 -15.63
C GLN A 282 16.29 -26.71 -15.75
N ARG A 283 16.65 -25.56 -15.16
CA ARG A 283 18.05 -25.08 -15.14
C ARG A 283 19.00 -25.99 -14.36
N TYR A 284 18.53 -26.63 -13.29
CA TYR A 284 19.31 -27.61 -12.54
C TYR A 284 19.44 -28.93 -13.31
N TYR A 285 18.39 -29.38 -14.00
CA TYR A 285 18.42 -30.59 -14.84
C TYR A 285 19.30 -30.40 -16.08
N ASP A 286 19.20 -29.26 -16.77
CA ASP A 286 20.01 -28.91 -17.93
C ASP A 286 21.49 -28.69 -17.53
N GLY A 287 21.73 -28.11 -16.34
CA GLY A 287 23.07 -27.96 -15.77
C GLY A 287 23.70 -29.30 -15.34
N VAL A 288 22.91 -30.22 -14.79
CA VAL A 288 23.36 -31.57 -14.42
C VAL A 288 23.59 -32.42 -15.67
N ILE A 289 22.73 -32.36 -16.70
CA ILE A 289 22.95 -33.06 -17.97
C ILE A 289 24.19 -32.52 -18.68
N SER A 290 24.37 -31.19 -18.77
CA SER A 290 25.56 -30.59 -19.39
C SER A 290 26.85 -30.92 -18.61
N ALA A 291 26.78 -31.00 -17.28
CA ALA A 291 27.91 -31.45 -16.45
C ALA A 291 28.19 -32.95 -16.60
N MET A 292 27.17 -33.80 -16.75
CA MET A 292 27.32 -35.24 -17.00
C MET A 292 27.86 -35.52 -18.40
N GLU A 293 27.39 -34.82 -19.44
CA GLU A 293 27.92 -34.90 -20.81
C GLU A 293 29.38 -34.40 -20.90
N TYR A 294 29.74 -33.37 -20.14
CA TYR A 294 31.12 -32.91 -20.02
C TYR A 294 32.03 -33.92 -19.30
N LEU A 295 31.53 -34.61 -18.27
CA LEU A 295 32.26 -35.66 -17.56
C LEU A 295 32.37 -36.96 -18.38
N ASP A 296 31.36 -37.31 -19.17
CA ASP A 296 31.41 -38.41 -20.14
C ASP A 296 32.35 -38.10 -21.31
N GLY A 297 32.44 -36.83 -21.74
CA GLY A 297 33.45 -36.37 -22.71
C GLY A 297 34.88 -36.41 -22.16
N LEU A 298 35.08 -36.19 -20.86
CA LEU A 298 36.40 -36.26 -20.21
C LEU A 298 36.87 -37.69 -19.92
N SER A 299 35.95 -38.62 -19.68
CA SER A 299 36.28 -40.04 -19.44
C SER A 299 36.74 -40.78 -20.71
N TYR A 300 36.45 -40.24 -21.90
CA TYR A 300 37.02 -40.74 -23.17
C TYR A 300 38.43 -40.24 -23.50
N THR A 301 38.95 -39.21 -22.81
CA THR A 301 40.25 -38.59 -23.15
C THR A 301 41.39 -38.96 -22.19
N VAL A 302 41.11 -39.67 -21.09
CA VAL A 302 42.13 -40.08 -20.09
C VAL A 302 42.62 -41.54 -20.27
N ALA A 303 42.08 -42.31 -21.22
CA ALA A 303 42.45 -43.71 -21.45
C ALA A 303 43.32 -43.99 -22.70
N LYS A 304 44.17 -43.05 -23.14
CA LYS A 304 45.23 -43.30 -24.15
C LYS A 304 46.57 -42.65 -23.81
N ARG A 305 47.11 -42.96 -22.64
CA ARG A 305 48.57 -42.92 -22.38
C ARG A 305 48.96 -44.02 -21.40
N LYS A 306 49.33 -45.19 -21.95
CA LYS A 306 50.39 -46.11 -21.50
C LYS A 306 50.18 -47.52 -22.09
N LYS A 307 50.82 -47.79 -23.22
CA LYS A 307 51.89 -48.77 -23.37
C LYS A 307 52.69 -48.40 -24.60
#